data_AF-A0A849KMI8-F1
#
_entry.id   AF-A0A849KMI8-F1
#
_cell.length_a   1.000
_cell.length_b   1.000
_cell.length_c   1.000
_cell.angle_alpha   90.00
_cell.angle_beta   90.00
_cell.angle_gamma   90.00
#
_symmetry.space_group_name_H-M   'P 1'
#
loop_
_entity.id
_entity.type
_entity.pdbx_description
1 polymer ?
#
loop_
_entity_poly.entity_id
_entity_poly.type
_entity_poly.pdbx_seq_one_letter_code
_entity_poly.pdbx_strand_id
1 'polypeptide(L)'
;MAPLPKAESSTVRAIYAAYEAQAKSWDSWGISVGEAGTECDRALWFGFRWVSAHEVHSGRQLRLFATGNIEEDRLVADLERIGVDVYGQQDKIRLVSGFVRGKCDGKAMGVPEAPKTEHLLEFKSSNEKGIKELQKQGCQKAKPLHYAQCQLGMHDFGLTRCLYLASCKNTDTLYAERIEYDVEFCLRLLARCERIVFSDEPPSRISEDPEFFGCMFCKHRGVCHEGVQPRVNCRTCLHVQPEHGGDCHMSCARWNKPLSIDEQRDGCPAHLYLPGLINGEQIDADEIAETVTYQLATGEIWVDGLRGEGG
;
A
#
# COMPACT_ATOMS: atom_id res chain seq x y z
N MET A 1 -21.11 -35.22 -13.41
CA MET A 1 -19.99 -35.01 -12.48
C MET A 1 -18.94 -34.17 -13.18
N ALA A 2 -18.55 -33.03 -12.62
CA ALA A 2 -17.40 -32.31 -13.15
C ALA A 2 -16.15 -33.21 -13.03
N PRO A 3 -15.29 -33.28 -14.04
CA PRO A 3 -14.07 -34.10 -13.96
C PRO A 3 -13.23 -33.63 -12.77
N LEU A 4 -12.70 -34.59 -12.00
CA LEU A 4 -11.80 -34.29 -10.90
C LEU A 4 -10.60 -33.50 -11.42
N PRO A 5 -10.21 -32.41 -10.76
CA PRO A 5 -9.06 -31.63 -11.18
C PRO A 5 -7.82 -32.54 -11.19
N LYS A 6 -7.06 -32.48 -12.30
CA LYS A 6 -5.80 -33.22 -12.40
C LYS A 6 -4.86 -32.73 -11.30
N ALA A 7 -4.21 -33.65 -10.61
CA ALA A 7 -3.21 -33.32 -9.60
C ALA A 7 -2.10 -32.44 -10.21
N GLU A 8 -1.71 -31.39 -9.50
CA GLU A 8 -0.61 -30.52 -9.93
C GLU A 8 0.70 -31.30 -9.95
N SER A 9 1.48 -31.14 -11.02
CA SER A 9 2.77 -31.79 -11.19
C SER A 9 3.69 -31.50 -10.00
N SER A 10 4.42 -32.52 -9.52
CA SER A 10 5.42 -32.37 -8.45
C SER A 10 6.47 -31.32 -8.79
N THR A 11 6.87 -31.22 -10.06
CA THR A 11 7.80 -30.19 -10.54
C THR A 11 7.24 -28.78 -10.35
N VAL A 12 5.97 -28.54 -10.70
CA VAL A 12 5.33 -27.23 -10.57
C VAL A 12 5.22 -26.83 -9.09
N ARG A 13 4.80 -27.77 -8.23
CA ARG A 13 4.75 -27.57 -6.77
C ARG A 13 6.11 -27.22 -6.20
N ALA A 14 7.17 -27.92 -6.60
CA ALA A 14 8.52 -27.66 -6.13
C ALA A 14 9.01 -26.26 -6.53
N ILE A 15 8.69 -25.80 -7.74
CA ILE A 15 9.01 -24.43 -8.18
C ILE A 15 8.27 -23.40 -7.33
N TYR A 16 6.96 -23.54 -7.15
CA TYR A 16 6.19 -22.58 -6.34
C TYR A 16 6.66 -22.55 -4.88
N ALA A 17 6.93 -23.71 -4.29
CA ALA A 17 7.50 -23.79 -2.95
C ALA A 17 8.87 -23.09 -2.84
N ALA A 18 9.70 -23.16 -3.90
CA ALA A 18 10.99 -22.45 -3.92
C ALA A 18 10.84 -20.92 -3.99
N TYR A 19 9.79 -20.40 -4.64
CA TYR A 19 9.45 -18.97 -4.60
C TYR A 19 8.96 -18.57 -3.20
N GLU A 20 8.05 -19.35 -2.61
CA GLU A 20 7.50 -19.10 -1.27
C GLU A 20 8.59 -19.11 -0.20
N ALA A 21 9.54 -20.05 -0.27
CA ALA A 21 10.67 -20.14 0.66
C ALA A 21 11.63 -18.94 0.62
N GLN A 22 11.64 -18.18 -0.48
CA GLN A 22 12.46 -16.97 -0.67
C GLN A 22 11.65 -15.68 -0.47
N ALA A 23 10.33 -15.79 -0.26
CA ALA A 23 9.47 -14.64 -0.11
C ALA A 23 9.91 -13.83 1.12
N LYS A 24 10.03 -12.51 0.93
CA LYS A 24 10.26 -11.56 2.01
C LYS A 24 9.04 -10.66 2.10
N SER A 25 8.56 -10.49 3.32
CA SER A 25 7.53 -9.50 3.63
C SER A 25 8.18 -8.33 4.35
N TRP A 26 7.68 -7.13 4.09
CA TRP A 26 8.15 -5.93 4.75
C TRP A 26 6.98 -5.03 5.10
N ASP A 27 7.17 -4.29 6.18
CA ASP A 27 6.26 -3.23 6.58
C ASP A 27 6.62 -1.93 5.82
N SER A 28 5.67 -1.39 5.06
CA SER A 28 5.88 -0.15 4.31
C SER A 28 6.10 1.03 5.25
N TRP A 29 7.03 1.92 4.93
CA TRP A 29 7.30 3.11 5.75
C TRP A 29 6.10 4.08 5.77
N GLY A 30 5.24 4.02 4.77
CA GLY A 30 4.12 4.92 4.58
C GLY A 30 3.04 4.34 3.67
N ILE A 31 2.10 5.18 3.25
CA ILE A 31 1.12 4.86 2.21
C ILE A 31 1.84 4.80 0.87
N SER A 32 1.72 3.69 0.14
CA SER A 32 2.27 3.56 -1.21
C SER A 32 1.53 4.48 -2.18
N VAL A 33 2.23 5.15 -3.10
CA VAL A 33 1.59 5.91 -4.20
C VAL A 33 0.66 5.05 -5.06
N GLY A 34 0.98 3.74 -5.20
CA GLY A 34 0.13 2.79 -5.92
C GLY A 34 -1.13 2.39 -5.15
N GLU A 35 -1.18 2.65 -3.85
CA GLU A 35 -2.32 2.35 -2.98
C GLU A 35 -3.08 3.61 -2.56
N ALA A 36 -2.49 4.80 -2.62
CA ALA A 36 -3.06 6.06 -2.11
C ALA A 36 -4.48 6.34 -2.64
N GLY A 37 -4.78 5.92 -3.88
CA GLY A 37 -6.11 6.03 -4.49
C GLY A 37 -7.15 5.03 -3.98
N THR A 38 -6.81 4.11 -3.07
CA THR A 38 -7.74 3.10 -2.51
C THR A 38 -8.91 3.81 -1.86
N GLU A 39 -10.14 3.39 -2.14
CA GLU A 39 -11.36 4.07 -1.67
C GLU A 39 -11.53 4.02 -0.14
N CYS A 40 -11.16 2.91 0.49
CA CYS A 40 -11.32 2.74 1.93
C CYS A 40 -10.22 3.44 2.73
N ASP A 41 -10.53 4.59 3.35
CA ASP A 41 -9.62 5.33 4.24
C ASP A 41 -9.08 4.44 5.38
N ARG A 42 -9.95 3.61 5.99
CA ARG A 42 -9.57 2.71 7.08
C ARG A 42 -8.54 1.67 6.63
N ALA A 43 -8.64 1.17 5.41
CA ALA A 43 -7.65 0.23 4.87
C ALA A 43 -6.28 0.89 4.70
N LEU A 44 -6.23 2.14 4.22
CA LEU A 44 -4.98 2.91 4.13
C LEU A 44 -4.39 3.20 5.51
N TRP A 45 -5.23 3.56 6.48
CA TRP A 45 -4.82 3.80 7.87
C TRP A 45 -4.26 2.52 8.52
N PHE A 46 -4.94 1.39 8.36
CA PHE A 46 -4.45 0.09 8.84
C PHE A 46 -3.16 -0.37 8.15
N GLY A 47 -3.02 -0.11 6.85
CA GLY A 47 -1.80 -0.36 6.09
C GLY A 47 -0.63 0.48 6.62
N PHE A 48 -0.86 1.77 6.84
CA PHE A 48 0.12 2.71 7.40
C PHE A 48 0.58 2.29 8.81
N ARG A 49 -0.35 1.82 9.65
CA ARG A 49 -0.08 1.41 11.04
C ARG A 49 0.32 -0.05 11.23
N TRP A 50 0.49 -0.81 10.16
CA TRP A 50 0.90 -2.24 10.20
C TRP A 50 -0.02 -3.10 11.07
N VAL A 51 -1.31 -2.82 11.01
CA VAL A 51 -2.32 -3.38 11.91
C VAL A 51 -2.49 -4.89 11.72
N SER A 52 -2.46 -5.36 10.48
CA SER A 52 -2.72 -6.76 10.15
C SER A 52 -1.44 -7.50 9.79
N ALA A 53 -1.48 -8.83 9.93
CA ALA A 53 -0.44 -9.72 9.43
C ALA A 53 -0.13 -9.43 7.96
N HIS A 54 1.13 -9.71 7.57
CA HIS A 54 1.51 -9.62 6.16
C HIS A 54 0.70 -10.61 5.35
N GLU A 55 0.36 -10.20 4.12
CA GLU A 55 -0.22 -11.13 3.16
C GLU A 55 0.80 -12.21 2.81
N VAL A 56 0.34 -13.44 2.75
CA VAL A 56 1.15 -14.57 2.28
C VAL A 56 0.82 -14.78 0.80
N HIS A 57 1.80 -14.52 -0.05
CA HIS A 57 1.66 -14.71 -1.48
C HIS A 57 2.05 -16.13 -1.88
N SER A 58 1.22 -16.77 -2.72
CA SER A 58 1.56 -18.05 -3.34
C SER A 58 2.76 -17.93 -4.28
N GLY A 59 3.48 -19.03 -4.51
CA GLY A 59 4.62 -19.06 -5.43
C GLY A 59 4.26 -18.65 -6.85
N ARG A 60 3.01 -18.90 -7.27
CA ARG A 60 2.47 -18.41 -8.53
C ARG A 60 2.35 -16.88 -8.56
N GLN A 61 1.86 -16.26 -7.48
CA GLN A 61 1.77 -14.79 -7.37
C GLN A 61 3.15 -14.15 -7.36
N LEU A 62 4.10 -14.71 -6.61
CA LEU A 62 5.48 -14.23 -6.58
C LEU A 62 6.14 -14.29 -7.96
N ARG A 63 5.93 -15.37 -8.71
CA ARG A 63 6.39 -15.48 -10.10
C ARG A 63 5.70 -14.47 -11.03
N LEU A 64 4.44 -14.14 -10.78
CA LEU A 64 3.72 -13.11 -11.53
C LEU A 64 4.32 -11.71 -11.28
N PHE A 65 4.71 -11.41 -10.04
CA PHE A 65 5.43 -10.16 -9.73
C PHE A 65 6.79 -10.08 -10.44
N ALA A 66 7.56 -11.18 -10.42
CA ALA A 66 8.81 -11.26 -11.16
C ALA A 66 8.62 -11.04 -12.68
N THR A 67 7.50 -11.50 -13.23
CA THR A 67 7.13 -11.23 -14.63
C THR A 67 6.85 -9.75 -14.88
N GLY A 68 6.25 -9.05 -13.90
CA GLY A 68 6.05 -7.61 -13.94
C GLY A 68 7.38 -6.85 -14.07
N ASN A 69 8.36 -7.17 -13.22
CA ASN A 69 9.68 -6.53 -13.26
C ASN A 69 10.39 -6.72 -14.60
N ILE A 70 10.35 -7.94 -15.16
CA ILE A 70 10.94 -8.22 -16.48
C ILE A 70 10.26 -7.38 -17.57
N GLU A 71 8.95 -7.20 -17.47
CA GLU A 71 8.19 -6.42 -18.43
C GLU A 71 8.50 -4.93 -18.33
N GLU A 72 8.71 -4.38 -17.13
CA GLU A 72 9.17 -3.00 -16.95
C GLU A 72 10.50 -2.74 -17.68
N ASP A 73 11.50 -3.62 -17.49
CA ASP A 73 12.79 -3.53 -18.19
C ASP A 73 12.62 -3.59 -19.71
N ARG A 74 11.69 -4.43 -20.19
CA ARG A 74 11.39 -4.57 -21.62
C ARG A 74 10.76 -3.31 -22.20
N LEU A 75 9.84 -2.68 -21.48
CA LEU A 75 9.19 -1.45 -21.92
C LEU A 75 10.17 -0.27 -21.97
N VAL A 76 11.15 -0.19 -21.04
CA VAL A 76 12.28 0.75 -21.17
C VAL A 76 13.03 0.51 -22.47
N ALA A 77 13.46 -0.73 -22.72
CA ALA A 77 14.23 -1.08 -23.91
C ALA A 77 13.46 -0.84 -25.22
N ASP A 78 12.14 -1.04 -25.22
CA ASP A 78 11.28 -0.77 -26.37
C ASP A 78 11.15 0.75 -26.66
N LEU A 79 11.10 1.59 -25.62
CA LEU A 79 11.15 3.06 -25.77
C LEU A 79 12.51 3.53 -26.31
N GLU A 80 13.60 3.04 -25.73
CA GLU A 80 14.95 3.38 -26.18
C GLU A 80 15.20 2.95 -27.64
N ARG A 81 14.66 1.79 -28.05
CA ARG A 81 14.76 1.30 -29.43
C ARG A 81 14.13 2.25 -30.45
N ILE A 82 13.10 3.00 -30.07
CA ILE A 82 12.46 3.99 -30.94
C ILE A 82 13.06 5.40 -30.80
N GLY A 83 14.15 5.55 -30.03
CA GLY A 83 14.86 6.81 -29.85
C GLY A 83 14.31 7.71 -28.75
N VAL A 84 13.46 7.19 -27.85
CA VAL A 84 13.05 7.89 -26.63
C VAL A 84 14.19 7.81 -25.61
N ASP A 85 14.55 8.93 -25.01
CA ASP A 85 15.54 9.01 -23.95
C ASP A 85 14.86 8.72 -22.60
N VAL A 86 15.27 7.65 -21.92
CA VAL A 86 14.67 7.19 -20.65
C VAL A 86 15.69 7.32 -19.52
N TYR A 87 15.30 7.97 -18.42
CA TYR A 87 16.17 8.23 -17.27
C TYR A 87 15.41 8.31 -15.95
N GLY A 88 16.13 8.43 -14.83
CA GLY A 88 15.52 8.62 -13.51
C GLY A 88 14.69 7.44 -13.01
N GLN A 89 14.94 6.23 -13.53
CA GLN A 89 14.30 5.01 -13.06
C GLN A 89 14.55 4.86 -11.56
N GLN A 90 13.51 4.46 -10.83
CA GLN A 90 13.56 4.25 -9.37
C GLN A 90 13.77 5.53 -8.53
N ASP A 91 13.69 6.72 -9.13
CA ASP A 91 13.68 7.97 -8.37
C ASP A 91 12.53 7.96 -7.35
N LYS A 92 12.82 8.45 -6.16
CA LYS A 92 11.97 8.30 -4.97
C LYS A 92 10.94 9.41 -4.89
N ILE A 93 9.67 9.03 -4.78
CA ILE A 93 8.56 9.95 -4.50
C ILE A 93 8.39 10.11 -2.99
N ARG A 94 8.31 11.34 -2.48
CA ARG A 94 8.19 11.67 -1.05
C ARG A 94 7.21 12.82 -0.83
N LEU A 95 5.98 12.45 -0.49
CA LEU A 95 4.87 13.37 -0.26
C LEU A 95 4.37 13.23 1.18
N VAL A 96 3.66 14.24 1.68
CA VAL A 96 3.04 14.24 3.03
C VAL A 96 4.06 13.90 4.12
N SER A 97 5.05 14.77 4.33
CA SER A 97 6.14 14.54 5.31
C SER A 97 6.88 13.20 5.12
N GLY A 98 6.96 12.77 3.85
CA GLY A 98 7.55 11.50 3.46
C GLY A 98 6.69 10.27 3.75
N PHE A 99 5.47 10.40 4.28
CA PHE A 99 4.57 9.28 4.58
C PHE A 99 3.77 8.78 3.38
N VAL A 100 3.68 9.53 2.29
CA VAL A 100 3.23 9.01 0.99
C VAL A 100 4.45 8.77 0.12
N ARG A 101 4.71 7.52 -0.24
CA ARG A 101 5.99 7.10 -0.81
C ARG A 101 5.82 6.20 -2.02
N GLY A 102 6.79 6.31 -2.92
CA GLY A 102 6.89 5.41 -4.05
C GLY A 102 8.20 5.60 -4.78
N LYS A 103 8.21 5.05 -5.98
CA LYS A 103 9.22 5.31 -6.99
C LYS A 103 8.54 5.39 -8.34
N CYS A 104 9.12 6.15 -9.26
CA CYS A 104 8.68 6.10 -10.66
C CYS A 104 9.40 5.00 -11.44
N ASP A 105 8.76 4.53 -12.50
CA ASP A 105 9.38 3.60 -13.45
C ASP A 105 10.43 4.32 -14.32
N GLY A 106 10.29 5.64 -14.45
CA GLY A 106 11.28 6.54 -15.04
C GLY A 106 10.68 7.88 -15.46
N LYS A 107 11.48 8.62 -16.22
CA LYS A 107 11.12 9.82 -16.96
C LYS A 107 11.58 9.66 -18.39
N ALA A 108 10.93 10.35 -19.32
CA ALA A 108 11.26 10.27 -20.74
C ALA A 108 11.24 11.62 -21.44
N MET A 109 12.13 11.76 -22.41
CA MET A 109 12.13 12.81 -23.44
C MET A 109 12.08 12.19 -24.83
N GLY A 110 11.52 12.90 -25.81
CA GLY A 110 11.47 12.41 -27.20
C GLY A 110 10.32 11.47 -27.51
N VAL A 111 9.29 11.37 -26.65
CA VAL A 111 8.05 10.61 -26.92
C VAL A 111 7.43 11.08 -28.27
N PRO A 112 7.15 10.18 -29.23
CA PRO A 112 6.77 10.58 -30.60
C PRO A 112 5.61 11.57 -30.70
N GLU A 113 4.59 11.44 -29.86
CA GLU A 113 3.41 12.29 -29.84
C GLU A 113 3.67 13.67 -29.21
N ALA A 114 4.76 13.84 -28.45
CA ALA A 114 5.16 15.12 -27.88
C ALA A 114 6.68 15.18 -27.58
N PRO A 115 7.54 15.26 -28.60
CA PRO A 115 8.99 15.03 -28.43
C PRO A 115 9.71 16.05 -27.54
N LYS A 116 9.11 17.23 -27.32
CA LYS A 116 9.68 18.32 -26.52
C LYS A 116 9.15 18.36 -25.08
N THR A 117 8.23 17.47 -24.73
CA THR A 117 7.64 17.43 -23.38
C THR A 117 8.28 16.29 -22.62
N GLU A 118 8.68 16.57 -21.38
CA GLU A 118 9.12 15.53 -20.44
C GLU A 118 7.89 14.78 -19.91
N HIS A 119 8.00 13.45 -19.83
CA HIS A 119 6.96 12.58 -19.33
C HIS A 119 7.45 11.81 -18.12
N LEU A 120 6.62 11.73 -17.08
CA LEU A 120 6.70 10.63 -16.13
C LEU A 120 6.43 9.32 -16.89
N LEU A 121 7.14 8.24 -16.57
CA LEU A 121 6.80 6.91 -17.04
C LEU A 121 6.09 6.13 -15.95
N GLU A 122 4.96 5.52 -16.32
CA GLU A 122 4.23 4.57 -15.49
C GLU A 122 3.91 3.34 -16.35
N PHE A 123 4.49 2.21 -15.97
CA PHE A 123 4.42 0.95 -16.68
C PHE A 123 3.50 -0.03 -15.98
N LYS A 124 2.70 -0.73 -16.77
CA LYS A 124 1.78 -1.74 -16.25
C LYS A 124 1.69 -2.93 -17.19
N SER A 125 1.21 -4.04 -16.65
CA SER A 125 0.76 -5.16 -17.46
C SER A 125 -0.66 -5.55 -17.04
N SER A 126 -1.51 -5.78 -18.03
CA SER A 126 -2.92 -6.11 -17.82
C SER A 126 -3.34 -7.31 -18.66
N ASN A 127 -4.40 -8.01 -18.25
CA ASN A 127 -5.03 -8.99 -19.12
C ASN A 127 -5.81 -8.29 -20.24
N GLU A 128 -6.25 -9.07 -21.23
CA GLU A 128 -6.98 -8.59 -22.41
C GLU A 128 -8.25 -7.78 -22.05
N LYS A 129 -8.99 -8.21 -21.01
CA LYS A 129 -10.16 -7.47 -20.52
C LYS A 129 -9.77 -6.06 -20.05
N GLY A 130 -8.72 -5.94 -19.24
CA GLY A 130 -8.29 -4.66 -18.72
C GLY A 130 -7.68 -3.75 -19.80
N ILE A 131 -7.04 -4.31 -20.83
CA ILE A 131 -6.59 -3.53 -22.00
C ILE A 131 -7.80 -3.00 -22.80
N LYS A 132 -8.84 -3.80 -23.02
CA LYS A 132 -10.07 -3.33 -23.67
C LYS A 132 -10.77 -2.23 -22.87
N GLU A 133 -10.76 -2.31 -21.53
CA GLU A 133 -11.27 -1.25 -20.65
C GLU A 133 -10.46 0.05 -20.79
N LEU A 134 -9.12 -0.05 -20.79
CA LEU A 134 -8.23 1.09 -21.03
C LEU A 134 -8.47 1.76 -22.38
N GLN A 135 -8.56 0.97 -23.45
CA GLN A 135 -8.86 1.47 -24.80
C GLN A 135 -10.21 2.19 -24.86
N LYS A 136 -11.21 1.71 -24.11
CA LYS A 136 -12.57 2.26 -24.14
C LYS A 136 -12.72 3.53 -23.30
N GLN A 137 -12.04 3.62 -22.15
CA GLN A 137 -12.36 4.64 -21.12
C GLN A 137 -11.15 5.45 -20.63
N GLY A 138 -9.92 5.10 -21.03
CA GLY A 138 -8.70 5.69 -20.52
C GLY A 138 -8.36 5.22 -19.10
N CYS A 139 -7.13 5.52 -18.66
CA CYS A 139 -6.56 5.11 -17.37
C CYS A 139 -7.36 5.66 -16.20
N GLN A 140 -7.79 6.92 -16.25
CA GLN A 140 -8.53 7.57 -15.16
C GLN A 140 -9.78 6.77 -14.72
N LYS A 141 -10.54 6.25 -15.67
CA LYS A 141 -11.76 5.47 -15.39
C LYS A 141 -11.49 3.98 -15.26
N ALA A 142 -10.66 3.41 -16.14
CA ALA A 142 -10.43 1.97 -16.18
C ALA A 142 -9.51 1.48 -15.04
N LYS A 143 -8.58 2.33 -14.58
CA LYS A 143 -7.57 2.03 -13.55
C LYS A 143 -7.35 3.24 -12.61
N PRO A 144 -8.34 3.63 -11.79
CA PRO A 144 -8.23 4.83 -10.93
C PRO A 144 -7.00 4.86 -10.01
N LEU A 145 -6.56 3.69 -9.51
CA LEU A 145 -5.33 3.58 -8.71
C LEU A 145 -4.07 3.95 -9.49
N HIS A 146 -3.98 3.51 -10.76
CA HIS A 146 -2.83 3.84 -11.60
C HIS A 146 -2.85 5.33 -11.97
N TYR A 147 -4.03 5.88 -12.22
CA TYR A 147 -4.17 7.33 -12.43
C TYR A 147 -3.71 8.10 -11.19
N ALA A 148 -4.11 7.69 -9.99
CA ALA A 148 -3.64 8.30 -8.75
C ALA A 148 -2.10 8.26 -8.64
N GLN A 149 -1.48 7.13 -8.96
CA GLN A 149 -0.03 6.98 -8.98
C GLN A 149 0.64 7.93 -10.00
N CYS A 150 0.13 8.01 -11.23
CA CYS A 150 0.62 8.93 -12.25
C CYS A 150 0.55 10.39 -11.77
N GLN A 151 -0.58 10.76 -11.16
CA GLN A 151 -0.83 12.11 -10.66
C GLN A 151 0.11 12.49 -9.51
N LEU A 152 0.29 11.59 -8.52
CA LEU A 152 1.22 11.80 -7.41
C LEU A 152 2.67 11.88 -7.88
N GLY A 153 3.09 11.03 -8.83
CA GLY A 153 4.44 11.09 -9.39
C GLY A 153 4.68 12.39 -10.17
N MET A 154 3.72 12.82 -11.00
CA MET A 154 3.83 14.10 -11.70
C MET A 154 3.90 15.28 -10.73
N HIS A 155 3.12 15.25 -9.64
CA HIS A 155 3.17 16.28 -8.61
C HIS A 155 4.55 16.35 -7.92
N ASP A 156 5.10 15.22 -7.50
CA ASP A 156 6.38 15.14 -6.78
C ASP A 156 7.56 15.62 -7.65
N PHE A 157 7.58 15.22 -8.93
CA PHE A 157 8.66 15.58 -9.85
C PHE A 157 8.43 16.90 -10.63
N GLY A 158 7.32 17.61 -10.40
CA GLY A 158 7.01 18.86 -11.10
C GLY A 158 6.73 18.68 -12.60
N LEU A 159 6.20 17.52 -13.00
CA LEU A 159 5.92 17.16 -14.39
C LEU A 159 4.47 17.46 -14.76
N THR A 160 4.23 17.75 -16.04
CA THR A 160 2.88 18.09 -16.54
C THR A 160 2.23 16.96 -17.35
N ARG A 161 2.99 15.91 -17.66
CA ARG A 161 2.55 14.77 -18.46
C ARG A 161 3.13 13.47 -17.94
N CYS A 162 2.35 12.40 -18.06
CA CYS A 162 2.77 11.03 -17.85
C CYS A 162 2.51 10.22 -19.11
N LEU A 163 3.47 9.41 -19.53
CA LEU A 163 3.28 8.34 -20.51
C LEU A 163 2.93 7.08 -19.73
N TYR A 164 1.65 6.74 -19.73
CA TYR A 164 1.15 5.49 -19.17
C TYR A 164 1.22 4.42 -20.26
N LEU A 165 2.08 3.41 -20.07
CA LEU A 165 2.33 2.36 -21.05
C LEU A 165 1.99 0.99 -20.44
N ALA A 166 1.07 0.27 -21.07
CA ALA A 166 0.59 -1.01 -20.58
C ALA A 166 0.72 -2.12 -21.62
N SER A 167 1.27 -3.26 -21.25
CA SER A 167 1.31 -4.45 -22.10
C SER A 167 0.20 -5.45 -21.77
N CYS A 168 -0.29 -6.13 -22.80
CA CYS A 168 -1.28 -7.18 -22.67
C CYS A 168 -0.62 -8.53 -22.38
N LYS A 169 -0.84 -9.09 -21.19
CA LYS A 169 -0.31 -10.41 -20.77
C LYS A 169 -0.75 -11.57 -21.67
N ASN A 170 -1.81 -11.38 -22.45
CA ASN A 170 -2.40 -12.42 -23.29
C ASN A 170 -1.89 -12.39 -24.73
N THR A 171 -1.61 -11.21 -25.27
CA THR A 171 -1.37 -11.00 -26.71
C THR A 171 -0.11 -10.18 -26.99
N ASP A 172 0.55 -9.70 -25.94
CA ASP A 172 1.75 -8.85 -26.01
C ASP A 172 1.55 -7.51 -26.73
N THR A 173 0.29 -7.14 -26.97
CA THR A 173 -0.07 -5.84 -27.56
C THR A 173 0.11 -4.73 -26.53
N LEU A 174 0.61 -3.58 -26.99
CA LEU A 174 0.81 -2.40 -26.15
C LEU A 174 -0.40 -1.44 -26.21
N TYR A 175 -0.63 -0.76 -25.11
CA TYR A 175 -1.53 0.39 -24.97
C TYR A 175 -0.74 1.56 -24.40
N ALA A 176 -0.81 2.73 -25.03
CA ALA A 176 -0.16 3.94 -24.56
C ALA A 176 -1.20 5.06 -24.40
N GLU A 177 -1.07 5.83 -23.33
CA GLU A 177 -1.89 7.02 -23.05
C GLU A 177 -1.01 8.13 -22.49
N ARG A 178 -1.15 9.36 -23.02
CA ARG A 178 -0.55 10.56 -22.44
C ARG A 178 -1.54 11.17 -21.46
N ILE A 179 -1.27 11.01 -20.17
CA ILE A 179 -2.09 11.53 -19.08
C ILE A 179 -1.65 12.96 -18.75
N GLU A 180 -2.63 13.85 -18.56
CA GLU A 180 -2.40 15.23 -18.16
C GLU A 180 -2.37 15.38 -16.64
N TYR A 181 -1.47 16.22 -16.14
CA TYR A 181 -1.44 16.57 -14.72
C TYR A 181 -2.72 17.31 -14.30
N ASP A 182 -3.35 16.82 -13.23
CA ASP A 182 -4.54 17.38 -12.59
C ASP A 182 -4.19 17.79 -11.17
N VAL A 183 -3.91 19.09 -11.00
CA VAL A 183 -3.52 19.67 -9.72
C VAL A 183 -4.64 19.57 -8.68
N GLU A 184 -5.90 19.70 -9.09
CA GLU A 184 -7.04 19.67 -8.17
C GLU A 184 -7.23 18.26 -7.60
N PHE A 185 -7.17 17.25 -8.47
CA PHE A 185 -7.18 15.85 -8.06
C PHE A 185 -6.03 15.55 -7.09
N CYS A 186 -4.81 15.99 -7.42
CA CYS A 186 -3.63 15.75 -6.58
C CYS A 186 -3.78 16.35 -5.20
N LEU A 187 -4.15 17.63 -5.11
CA LEU A 187 -4.26 18.32 -3.83
C LEU A 187 -5.34 17.70 -2.94
N ARG A 188 -6.47 17.24 -3.51
CA ARG A 188 -7.49 16.50 -2.76
C ARG A 188 -6.96 15.17 -2.23
N LEU A 189 -6.23 14.43 -3.06
CA LEU A 189 -5.66 13.15 -2.67
C LEU A 189 -4.59 13.32 -1.58
N LEU A 190 -3.74 14.35 -1.68
CA LEU A 190 -2.72 14.66 -0.68
C LEU A 190 -3.35 15.07 0.66
N ALA A 191 -4.34 15.96 0.65
CA ALA A 191 -5.05 16.36 1.86
C ALA A 191 -5.76 15.17 2.53
N ARG A 192 -6.31 14.25 1.72
CA ARG A 192 -6.89 13.00 2.21
C ARG A 192 -5.82 12.12 2.87
N CYS A 193 -4.68 11.90 2.21
CA CYS A 193 -3.59 11.10 2.77
C CYS A 193 -3.01 11.73 4.04
N GLU A 194 -2.87 13.05 4.09
CA GLU A 194 -2.43 13.79 5.28
C GLU A 194 -3.38 13.56 6.45
N ARG A 195 -4.68 13.75 6.25
CA ARG A 195 -5.69 13.45 7.27
C ARG A 195 -5.62 11.99 7.76
N ILE A 196 -5.36 11.03 6.86
CA ILE A 196 -5.23 9.63 7.24
C ILE A 196 -3.97 9.42 8.10
N VAL A 197 -2.81 9.91 7.65
CA VAL A 197 -1.53 9.72 8.34
C VAL A 197 -1.57 10.28 9.76
N PHE A 198 -2.09 11.50 9.93
CA PHE A 198 -2.08 12.21 11.22
C PHE A 198 -3.33 11.96 12.07
N SER A 199 -4.15 10.95 11.75
CA SER A 199 -5.31 10.57 12.56
C SER A 199 -4.91 9.57 13.66
N ASP A 200 -5.22 9.91 14.91
CA ASP A 200 -5.09 9.01 16.06
C ASP A 200 -6.20 7.94 16.08
N GLU A 201 -7.36 8.26 15.51
CA GLU A 201 -8.50 7.35 15.40
C GLU A 201 -8.58 6.68 14.02
N PRO A 202 -9.05 5.43 13.92
CA PRO A 202 -9.29 4.80 12.64
C PRO A 202 -10.44 5.51 11.90
N PRO A 203 -10.28 5.85 10.61
CA PRO A 203 -11.38 6.35 9.77
C PRO A 203 -12.60 5.42 9.81
N SER A 204 -13.80 5.90 9.48
CA SER A 204 -14.99 5.02 9.41
C SER A 204 -14.78 3.86 8.44
N ARG A 205 -15.49 2.74 8.67
CA ARG A 205 -15.53 1.65 7.69
C ARG A 205 -16.16 2.17 6.39
N ILE A 206 -15.72 1.63 5.25
CA ILE A 206 -16.36 1.89 3.96
C ILE A 206 -17.74 1.21 3.87
N SER A 207 -17.91 0.11 4.60
CA SER A 207 -19.16 -0.64 4.73
C SER A 207 -19.15 -1.37 6.08
N GLU A 208 -20.32 -1.48 6.71
CA GLU A 208 -20.51 -2.35 7.88
C GLU A 208 -20.69 -3.82 7.48
N ASP A 209 -21.11 -4.08 6.23
CA ASP A 209 -21.22 -5.43 5.66
C ASP A 209 -19.83 -5.97 5.27
N PRO A 210 -19.33 -7.05 5.91
CA PRO A 210 -18.05 -7.66 5.57
C PRO A 210 -18.02 -8.27 4.16
N GLU A 211 -19.18 -8.55 3.56
CA GLU A 211 -19.31 -9.09 2.21
C GLU A 211 -19.40 -8.00 1.13
N PHE A 212 -19.30 -6.72 1.51
CA PHE A 212 -19.11 -5.63 0.55
C PHE A 212 -17.85 -5.88 -0.30
N PHE A 213 -17.91 -5.55 -1.59
CA PHE A 213 -16.84 -5.85 -2.54
C PHE A 213 -15.45 -5.33 -2.13
N GLY A 214 -15.39 -4.13 -1.53
CA GLY A 214 -14.15 -3.56 -1.01
C GLY A 214 -13.63 -4.24 0.27
N CYS A 215 -14.47 -4.99 0.99
CA CYS A 215 -14.14 -5.68 2.23
C CYS A 215 -13.76 -7.15 2.01
N MET A 216 -14.41 -7.83 1.07
CA MET A 216 -14.26 -9.29 0.84
C MET A 216 -12.81 -9.75 0.70
N PHE A 217 -11.99 -8.99 -0.03
CA PHE A 217 -10.59 -9.32 -0.33
C PHE A 217 -9.59 -8.40 0.39
N CYS A 218 -10.07 -7.59 1.35
CA CYS A 218 -9.19 -6.72 2.11
C CYS A 218 -8.39 -7.55 3.12
N LYS A 219 -7.05 -7.45 3.08
CA LYS A 219 -6.17 -8.12 4.07
C LYS A 219 -6.46 -7.75 5.52
N HIS A 220 -7.11 -6.61 5.74
CA HIS A 220 -7.47 -6.12 7.06
C HIS A 220 -8.83 -6.62 7.55
N ARG A 221 -9.55 -7.42 6.77
CA ARG A 221 -10.89 -7.94 7.11
C ARG A 221 -10.94 -8.57 8.51
N GLY A 222 -9.93 -9.37 8.87
CA GLY A 222 -9.87 -10.02 10.18
C GLY A 222 -9.93 -9.03 11.34
N VAL A 223 -9.12 -7.96 11.28
CA VAL A 223 -9.12 -6.92 12.32
C VAL A 223 -10.35 -6.02 12.19
N CYS A 224 -10.76 -5.70 10.97
CA CYS A 224 -11.83 -4.75 10.69
C CYS A 224 -13.22 -5.28 11.08
N HIS A 225 -13.50 -6.56 10.84
CA HIS A 225 -14.85 -7.15 10.96
C HIS A 225 -14.92 -8.41 11.84
N GLU A 226 -13.81 -9.11 12.08
CA GLU A 226 -13.83 -10.45 12.68
C GLU A 226 -13.22 -10.48 14.09
N GLY A 227 -12.86 -9.32 14.65
CA GLY A 227 -12.32 -9.20 16.00
C GLY A 227 -10.92 -9.76 16.18
N VAL A 228 -10.15 -9.98 15.10
CA VAL A 228 -8.74 -10.37 15.20
C VAL A 228 -7.95 -9.23 15.85
N GLN A 229 -7.16 -9.57 16.86
CA GLN A 229 -6.32 -8.61 17.57
C GLN A 229 -5.25 -8.01 16.63
N PRO A 230 -5.08 -6.68 16.60
CA PRO A 230 -4.01 -6.03 15.85
C PRO A 230 -2.60 -6.50 16.25
N ARG A 231 -1.65 -6.41 15.32
CA ARG A 231 -0.23 -6.65 15.61
C ARG A 231 0.30 -5.68 16.67
N VAL A 232 1.13 -6.20 17.59
CA VAL A 232 1.93 -5.38 18.51
C VAL A 232 3.12 -4.81 17.74
N ASN A 233 3.18 -3.48 17.60
CA ASN A 233 4.33 -2.73 17.09
C ASN A 233 4.14 -1.24 17.48
N CYS A 234 5.14 -0.38 17.34
CA CYS A 234 4.96 1.01 17.76
C CYS A 234 3.84 1.71 16.99
N ARG A 235 3.57 1.39 15.72
CA ARG A 235 2.53 2.12 14.95
C ARG A 235 1.10 1.80 15.36
N THR A 236 0.90 0.74 16.14
CA THR A 236 -0.37 0.42 16.80
C THR A 236 -0.43 0.89 18.27
N CYS A 237 0.64 1.52 18.77
CA CYS A 237 0.73 2.00 20.14
C CYS A 237 0.10 3.38 20.33
N LEU A 238 -0.56 3.64 21.46
CA LEU A 238 -1.12 4.94 21.81
C LEU A 238 -0.05 6.04 22.00
N HIS A 239 1.19 5.65 22.26
CA HIS A 239 2.31 6.59 22.46
C HIS A 239 2.99 7.03 21.16
N VAL A 240 2.62 6.47 20.01
CA VAL A 240 3.28 6.78 18.74
C VAL A 240 2.65 8.00 18.09
N GLN A 241 3.48 8.88 17.55
CA GLN A 241 3.02 10.06 16.82
C GLN A 241 3.77 10.19 15.49
N PRO A 242 3.07 10.27 14.35
CA PRO A 242 3.66 10.73 13.10
C PRO A 242 3.92 12.24 13.18
N GLU A 243 5.10 12.66 12.75
CA GLU A 243 5.53 14.05 12.84
C GLU A 243 5.42 14.76 11.49
N HIS A 244 5.00 16.03 11.50
CA HIS A 244 4.92 16.83 10.28
C HIS A 244 6.29 17.15 9.68
N GLY A 245 7.37 17.07 10.45
CA GLY A 245 8.74 17.35 10.03
C GLY A 245 9.58 16.09 9.80
N GLY A 246 10.45 16.10 8.78
CA GLY A 246 11.38 15.00 8.46
C GLY A 246 10.88 14.06 7.36
N ASP A 247 11.64 13.00 7.09
CA ASP A 247 11.27 11.94 6.13
C ASP A 247 10.69 10.74 6.87
N CYS A 248 9.35 10.57 6.89
CA CYS A 248 8.68 9.49 7.63
C CYS A 248 8.99 9.48 9.13
N HIS A 249 9.12 10.66 9.74
CA HIS A 249 9.53 10.76 11.12
C HIS A 249 8.39 10.34 12.06
N MET A 250 8.63 9.27 12.83
CA MET A 250 7.76 8.85 13.92
C MET A 250 8.48 9.12 15.25
N SER A 251 7.73 9.56 16.25
CA SER A 251 8.21 9.75 17.63
C SER A 251 7.43 8.89 18.61
N CYS A 252 8.01 8.67 19.80
CA CYS A 252 7.34 8.03 20.92
C CYS A 252 7.22 9.03 22.07
N ALA A 253 6.00 9.38 22.45
CA ALA A 253 5.73 10.31 23.55
C ALA A 253 6.21 9.75 24.90
N ARG A 254 6.07 8.44 25.12
CA ARG A 254 6.51 7.77 26.36
C ARG A 254 8.02 7.89 26.59
N TRP A 255 8.81 7.60 25.56
CA TRP A 255 10.28 7.62 25.66
C TRP A 255 10.90 8.96 25.26
N ASN A 256 10.06 9.92 24.84
CA ASN A 256 10.45 11.24 24.36
C ASN A 256 11.60 11.20 23.34
N LYS A 257 11.45 10.37 22.31
CA LYS A 257 12.51 10.17 21.30
C LYS A 257 11.97 9.86 19.90
N PRO A 258 12.75 10.13 18.84
CA PRO A 258 12.49 9.58 17.52
C PRO A 258 12.57 8.04 17.52
N LEU A 259 11.80 7.40 16.65
CA LEU A 259 11.82 5.94 16.45
C LEU A 259 12.43 5.60 15.09
N SER A 260 13.48 4.78 15.10
CA SER A 260 13.95 4.10 13.89
C SER A 260 12.90 3.12 13.35
N ILE A 261 13.03 2.71 12.09
CA ILE A 261 12.07 1.77 11.48
C ILE A 261 12.08 0.39 12.16
N ASP A 262 13.24 -0.06 12.65
CA ASP A 262 13.36 -1.34 13.35
C ASP A 262 12.70 -1.25 14.73
N GLU A 263 12.94 -0.18 15.49
CA GLU A 263 12.22 0.06 16.75
C GLU A 263 10.70 0.13 16.53
N GLN A 264 10.26 0.77 15.45
CA GLN A 264 8.84 0.83 15.14
C GLN A 264 8.25 -0.57 14.94
N ARG A 265 9.00 -1.50 14.33
CA ARG A 265 8.55 -2.85 14.02
C ARG A 265 8.56 -3.74 15.25
N ASP A 266 9.63 -3.66 16.03
CA ASP A 266 9.85 -4.52 17.19
C ASP A 266 8.92 -4.16 18.36
N GLY A 267 8.52 -2.89 18.47
CA GLY A 267 7.73 -2.41 19.59
C GLY A 267 8.54 -2.36 20.89
N CYS A 268 7.86 -2.25 22.03
CA CYS A 268 8.52 -2.28 23.33
C CYS A 268 7.61 -2.87 24.43
N PRO A 269 8.15 -3.28 25.58
CA PRO A 269 7.38 -3.86 26.69
C PRO A 269 6.39 -2.90 27.38
N ALA A 270 6.33 -1.64 26.95
CA ALA A 270 5.37 -0.64 27.42
C ALA A 270 4.42 -0.21 26.29
N HIS A 271 4.23 -1.09 25.29
CA HIS A 271 3.21 -0.92 24.28
C HIS A 271 1.83 -0.98 24.94
N LEU A 272 0.97 -0.05 24.55
CA LEU A 272 -0.45 -0.03 24.84
C LEU A 272 -1.15 0.31 23.52
N TYR A 273 -2.17 -0.42 23.14
CA TYR A 273 -2.88 -0.22 21.88
C TYR A 273 -3.55 1.16 21.82
N LEU A 274 -3.57 1.75 20.61
CA LEU A 274 -4.52 2.82 20.31
C LEU A 274 -5.94 2.31 20.59
N PRO A 275 -6.75 2.99 21.41
CA PRO A 275 -8.08 2.50 21.78
C PRO A 275 -8.98 2.14 20.60
N GLY A 276 -8.98 2.96 19.54
CA GLY A 276 -9.77 2.70 18.33
C GLY A 276 -9.39 1.42 17.56
N LEU A 277 -8.24 0.80 17.85
CA LEU A 277 -7.86 -0.50 17.27
C LEU A 277 -8.49 -1.70 17.99
N ILE A 278 -8.96 -1.52 19.21
CA ILE A 278 -9.55 -2.59 20.01
C ILE A 278 -11.02 -2.75 19.64
N ASN A 279 -11.45 -4.00 19.42
CA ASN A 279 -12.85 -4.33 19.17
C ASN A 279 -13.65 -4.35 20.49
N GLY A 280 -13.79 -3.19 21.10
CA GLY A 280 -14.42 -2.99 22.40
C GLY A 280 -14.49 -1.51 22.78
N GLU A 281 -15.03 -1.24 23.95
CA GLU A 281 -15.08 0.10 24.54
C GLU A 281 -13.99 0.21 25.62
N GLN A 282 -13.18 1.28 25.58
CA GLN A 282 -12.29 1.61 26.69
C GLN A 282 -13.14 2.07 27.88
N ILE A 283 -13.02 1.38 29.02
CA ILE A 283 -13.82 1.65 30.23
C ILE A 283 -13.01 2.20 31.40
N ASP A 284 -11.68 2.04 31.39
CA ASP A 284 -10.78 2.56 32.44
C ASP A 284 -9.35 2.73 31.91
N ALA A 285 -8.54 3.55 32.60
CA ALA A 285 -7.10 3.68 32.36
C ALA A 285 -6.37 4.04 33.65
N ASP A 286 -5.26 3.36 33.92
CA ASP A 286 -4.39 3.64 35.06
C ASP A 286 -3.00 4.06 34.55
N GLU A 287 -2.70 5.35 34.66
CA GLU A 287 -1.41 5.92 34.24
C GLU A 287 -0.24 5.42 35.09
N ILE A 288 -0.47 5.09 36.37
CA ILE A 288 0.58 4.61 37.29
C ILE A 288 0.91 3.15 36.99
N ALA A 289 -0.13 2.33 36.78
CA ALA A 289 0.03 0.92 36.42
C ALA A 289 0.37 0.73 34.93
N GLU A 290 0.22 1.79 34.11
CA GLU A 290 0.39 1.77 32.66
C GLU A 290 -0.52 0.75 31.99
N THR A 291 -1.81 0.80 32.31
CA THR A 291 -2.81 -0.12 31.78
C THR A 291 -4.01 0.61 31.19
N VAL A 292 -4.65 -0.05 30.22
CA VAL A 292 -5.94 0.38 29.64
C VAL A 292 -6.91 -0.77 29.69
N THR A 293 -8.09 -0.56 30.28
CA THR A 293 -9.11 -1.61 30.42
C THR A 293 -10.18 -1.43 29.36
N TYR A 294 -10.50 -2.51 28.68
CA TYR A 294 -11.51 -2.57 27.62
C TYR A 294 -12.61 -3.57 27.98
N GLN A 295 -13.86 -3.20 27.70
CA GLN A 295 -14.95 -4.15 27.54
C GLN A 295 -15.02 -4.55 26.06
N LEU A 296 -14.60 -5.77 25.73
CA LEU A 296 -14.61 -6.28 24.36
C LEU A 296 -16.04 -6.46 23.84
N ALA A 297 -16.22 -6.52 22.52
CA ALA A 297 -17.53 -6.77 21.90
C ALA A 297 -18.17 -8.11 22.32
N THR A 298 -17.38 -9.05 22.86
CA THR A 298 -17.84 -10.30 23.46
C THR A 298 -18.44 -10.13 24.86
N GLY A 299 -18.26 -8.96 25.49
CA GLY A 299 -18.59 -8.65 26.89
C GLY A 299 -17.46 -8.94 27.88
N GLU A 300 -16.36 -9.55 27.44
CA GLU A 300 -15.18 -9.83 28.25
C GLU A 300 -14.45 -8.53 28.65
N ILE A 301 -13.97 -8.46 29.90
CA ILE A 301 -13.08 -7.39 30.35
C ILE A 301 -11.64 -7.83 30.10
N TRP A 302 -10.92 -7.05 29.29
CA TRP A 302 -9.51 -7.26 29.00
C TRP A 302 -8.71 -6.02 29.40
N VAL A 303 -7.53 -6.23 30.00
CA VAL A 303 -6.66 -5.15 30.44
C VAL A 303 -5.36 -5.23 29.65
N ASP A 304 -5.11 -4.21 28.85
CA ASP A 304 -3.86 -4.00 28.14
C ASP A 304 -2.78 -3.50 29.09
N GLY A 305 -1.52 -3.88 28.84
CA GLY A 305 -0.39 -3.53 29.70
C GLY A 305 -0.22 -4.37 30.96
N LEU A 306 -1.16 -5.27 31.30
CA LEU A 306 -0.98 -6.22 32.40
C LEU A 306 0.21 -7.14 32.12
N ARG A 307 1.34 -6.85 32.76
CA ARG A 307 2.48 -7.76 32.80
C ARG A 307 2.13 -8.91 33.73
N GLY A 308 1.85 -10.08 33.17
CA GLY A 308 1.78 -11.31 33.97
C GLY A 308 3.11 -11.51 34.71
N GLU A 309 3.06 -12.03 35.93
CA GLU A 309 4.25 -12.50 36.62
C GLU A 309 4.89 -13.64 35.81
N GLY A 310 5.87 -13.33 34.94
CA GLY A 310 6.68 -14.32 34.24
C GLY A 310 6.73 -14.23 32.71
N GLY A 311 7.15 -13.09 32.15
CA GLY A 311 7.54 -12.94 30.74
C GLY A 311 8.77 -12.09 30.58
#